data_AF-I1BJ30-F1
#
_entry.id   AF-I1BJ30-F1
#
_cell.length_a   1.000
_cell.length_b   1.000
_cell.length_c   1.000
_cell.angle_alpha   90.00
_cell.angle_beta   90.00
_cell.angle_gamma   90.00
#
_symmetry.space_group_name_H-M   'P 1'
#
loop_
_entity.id
_entity.type
_entity.pdbx_description
1 polymer ?
#
loop_
_entity_poly.entity_id
_entity_poly.type
_entity_poly.pdbx_seq_one_letter_code
_entity_poly.pdbx_strand_id
1 'polypeptide(L)'
;MEHSIYLYKKAQYKHCIDHRIPVVLPQWLDDSLRWMEKLDSRAYQFPTPIVYNPTKPPTLFSYPTLEHLTNNIGQTLIDQIIYFGTEIHIKDDFKSRLVQSIKRAGGTVSTEYNPQVTIVILKYRSTPEAIQAFEDRKWIASLWWLTNTLAREYMLSPLSTLLDYPLPPGGIPGMEHLSISITGYKNIARDFLRRLIIHTGAVFNPLMDSNATHLICGSKKSEKYKETCHRDIKVVNHLWLEETFMLWKVLDCRNERYSYIGEDVLNQMVGRTHLLQNKLDLWMNPQTMPDYLKSKHAYEVINMDEKGSVDIVKPRKAALKAIRVLNSIVMPDANAYEKELRSAHSSSKKNADIASQRKKQKT
;
A
#
# COMPACT_ATOMS: atom_id res chain seq x y z
N MET A 1 25.25 44.62 16.66
CA MET A 1 23.90 44.12 17.01
C MET A 1 23.74 42.61 16.79
N GLU A 2 24.26 42.04 15.70
CA GLU A 2 24.13 40.59 15.44
C GLU A 2 24.87 39.67 16.43
N HIS A 3 26.06 40.05 16.90
CA HIS A 3 26.76 39.31 17.96
C HIS A 3 26.03 39.31 19.31
N SER A 4 25.30 40.38 19.62
CA SER A 4 24.52 40.52 20.86
C SER A 4 23.30 39.58 20.86
N ILE A 5 22.64 39.43 19.71
CA ILE A 5 21.49 38.51 19.53
C ILE A 5 21.94 37.04 19.58
N TYR A 6 23.11 36.71 19.01
CA TYR A 6 23.67 35.36 19.06
C TYR A 6 24.09 34.93 20.48
N LEU A 7 24.70 35.85 21.24
CA LEU A 7 25.07 35.61 22.64
C LEU A 7 23.83 35.50 23.55
N TYR A 8 22.81 36.32 23.31
CA TYR A 8 21.55 36.29 24.06
C TYR A 8 20.78 34.97 23.85
N LYS A 9 20.69 34.48 22.60
CA LYS A 9 20.11 33.16 22.28
C LYS A 9 20.88 32.00 22.92
N LYS A 10 22.21 32.10 23.02
CA LYS A 10 23.07 31.09 23.66
C LYS A 10 22.91 31.06 25.18
N ALA A 11 22.72 32.22 25.81
CA ALA A 11 22.46 32.33 27.25
C ALA A 11 21.08 31.77 27.64
N GLN A 12 20.04 32.07 26.87
CA GLN A 12 18.70 31.53 27.07
C GLN A 12 18.66 30.01 26.83
N TYR A 13 19.36 29.52 25.81
CA TYR A 13 19.51 28.09 25.57
C TYR A 13 20.16 27.38 26.77
N LYS A 14 21.26 27.92 27.31
CA LYS A 14 21.94 27.33 28.47
C LYS A 14 21.04 27.32 29.71
N HIS A 15 20.30 28.39 29.96
CA HIS A 15 19.30 28.44 31.03
C HIS A 15 18.22 27.36 30.87
N CYS A 16 17.67 27.17 29.67
CA CYS A 16 16.70 26.11 29.42
C CYS A 16 17.28 24.71 29.69
N ILE A 17 18.54 24.45 29.31
CA ILE A 17 19.24 23.19 29.60
C ILE A 17 19.44 23.00 31.11
N ASP A 18 19.92 24.03 31.82
CA ASP A 18 20.19 23.98 33.26
C ASP A 18 18.90 23.74 34.08
N HIS A 19 17.75 24.21 33.59
CA HIS A 19 16.43 24.02 34.20
C HIS A 19 15.63 22.83 33.64
N ARG A 20 16.24 21.96 32.82
CA ARG A 20 15.61 20.78 32.19
C ARG A 20 14.36 21.10 31.36
N ILE A 21 14.30 22.29 30.76
CA ILE A 21 13.23 22.70 29.86
C ILE A 21 13.59 22.21 28.44
N PRO A 22 12.78 21.35 27.81
CA PRO A 22 13.07 20.85 26.46
C PRO A 22 13.05 21.98 25.44
N VAL A 23 14.20 22.25 24.81
CA VAL A 23 14.30 23.20 23.71
C VAL A 23 14.03 22.44 22.41
N VAL A 24 12.89 22.72 21.79
CA VAL A 24 12.48 22.10 20.52
C VAL A 24 12.41 23.12 19.39
N LEU A 25 12.47 22.60 18.18
CA LEU A 25 12.22 23.38 16.97
C LEU A 25 10.79 23.92 16.92
N PRO A 26 10.56 25.09 16.31
CA PRO A 26 9.22 25.66 16.12
C PRO A 26 8.24 24.69 15.43
N GLN A 27 8.74 23.85 14.51
CA GLN A 27 7.94 22.86 13.79
C GLN A 27 7.26 21.83 14.71
N TRP A 28 7.78 21.59 15.92
CA TRP A 28 7.10 20.72 16.89
C TRP A 28 5.72 21.24 17.26
N LEU A 29 5.60 22.56 17.45
CA LEU A 29 4.34 23.20 17.77
C LEU A 29 3.41 23.17 16.56
N ASP A 30 3.94 23.49 15.37
CA ASP A 30 3.18 23.47 14.12
C ASP A 30 2.61 22.07 13.84
N ASP A 31 3.43 21.03 14.00
CA ASP A 31 3.01 19.65 13.80
C ASP A 31 2.03 19.23 14.90
N SER A 32 2.32 19.50 16.17
CA SER A 32 1.40 19.13 17.27
C SER A 32 0.01 19.77 17.11
N LEU A 33 -0.04 21.02 16.62
CA LEU A 33 -1.29 21.71 16.28
C LEU A 33 -1.95 21.11 15.04
N ARG A 34 -1.17 20.81 13.99
CA ARG A 34 -1.66 20.24 12.73
C ARG A 34 -2.25 18.84 12.90
N TRP A 35 -1.72 18.05 13.83
CA TRP A 35 -2.17 16.69 14.11
C TRP A 35 -3.14 16.62 15.30
N MET A 36 -3.43 17.76 15.95
CA MET A 36 -4.23 17.87 17.18
C MET A 36 -3.82 16.87 18.27
N GLU A 37 -2.53 16.56 18.32
CA GLU A 37 -1.95 15.62 19.27
C GLU A 37 -0.62 16.19 19.76
N LYS A 38 -0.34 16.05 21.06
CA LYS A 38 0.94 16.45 21.62
C LYS A 38 2.01 15.44 21.19
N LEU A 39 2.75 15.78 20.13
CA LEU A 39 3.82 14.94 19.60
C LEU A 39 5.00 14.87 20.59
N ASP A 40 5.78 13.79 20.55
CA ASP A 40 6.98 13.66 21.39
C ASP A 40 8.02 14.73 21.00
N SER A 41 8.35 15.60 21.96
CA SER A 41 9.34 16.67 21.83
C SER A 41 10.75 16.17 21.49
N ARG A 42 11.10 14.91 21.82
CA ARG A 42 12.45 14.34 21.58
C ARG A 42 12.86 14.37 20.11
N ALA A 43 11.90 14.17 19.20
CA ALA A 43 12.18 14.17 17.77
C ALA A 43 12.57 15.57 17.22
N TYR A 44 12.24 16.62 17.96
CA TYR A 44 12.40 18.02 17.55
C TYR A 44 13.44 18.78 18.39
N GLN A 45 14.13 18.08 19.30
CA GLN A 45 14.99 18.69 20.31
C GLN A 45 16.30 19.25 19.74
N PHE A 46 16.62 20.51 20.07
CA PHE A 46 17.89 21.16 19.75
C PHE A 46 18.98 20.68 20.75
N PRO A 47 20.26 20.49 20.33
CA PRO A 47 20.92 20.96 19.11
C PRO A 47 20.86 19.98 17.94
N THR A 48 20.40 18.75 18.16
CA THR A 48 20.42 17.66 17.20
C THR A 48 19.00 17.12 16.94
N PRO A 49 18.15 17.88 16.25
CA PRO A 49 16.76 17.48 16.00
C PRO A 49 16.72 16.24 15.08
N ILE A 50 16.19 15.13 15.59
CA ILE A 50 16.06 13.85 14.87
C ILE A 50 15.19 14.01 13.61
N VAL A 51 14.24 14.95 13.62
CA VAL A 51 13.39 15.27 12.46
C VAL A 51 14.20 15.73 11.24
N TYR A 52 15.34 16.40 11.43
CA TYR A 52 16.22 16.86 10.33
C TYR A 52 17.47 16.00 10.14
N ASN A 53 17.85 15.24 11.16
CA ASN A 53 18.94 14.29 11.07
C ASN A 53 18.39 12.92 11.50
N PRO A 54 17.66 12.22 10.62
CA PRO A 54 17.11 10.92 10.93
C PRO A 54 18.27 9.95 11.11
N THR A 55 18.75 9.80 12.35
CA THR A 55 19.75 8.82 12.76
C THR A 55 19.24 7.38 12.67
N LYS A 56 17.99 7.21 12.25
CA LYS A 56 17.44 5.93 11.78
C LYS A 56 17.20 6.05 10.28
N PRO A 57 17.64 5.09 9.46
CA PRO A 57 17.45 5.15 8.03
C PRO A 57 15.95 5.17 7.67
N PRO A 58 15.58 5.48 6.40
CA PRO A 58 14.18 5.58 5.99
C PRO A 58 13.35 4.38 6.49
N THR A 59 12.14 4.62 7.02
CA THR A 59 11.24 3.53 7.47
C THR A 59 10.92 2.56 6.34
N LEU A 60 10.94 3.06 5.11
CA LEU A 60 10.81 2.29 3.88
C LEU A 60 12.18 2.03 3.24
N PHE A 61 12.57 0.76 3.17
CA PHE A 61 13.76 0.31 2.45
C PHE A 61 13.40 -0.18 1.06
N SER A 62 14.41 -0.22 0.18
CA SER A 62 14.30 -0.91 -1.09
C SER A 62 13.78 -2.31 -0.83
N TYR A 63 12.64 -2.61 -1.43
CA TYR A 63 12.02 -3.92 -1.42
C TYR A 63 13.11 -4.97 -1.58
N PRO A 64 13.40 -5.80 -0.54
CA PRO A 64 14.50 -6.75 -0.64
C PRO A 64 14.22 -7.69 -1.80
N THR A 65 15.05 -7.61 -2.84
CA THR A 65 15.19 -8.72 -3.78
C THR A 65 15.86 -9.89 -3.06
N LEU A 66 15.76 -11.10 -3.59
CA LEU A 66 16.49 -12.25 -3.05
C LEU A 66 17.98 -11.94 -2.82
N GLU A 67 18.56 -11.08 -3.66
CA GLU A 67 19.96 -10.63 -3.59
C GLU A 67 20.26 -9.75 -2.37
N HIS A 68 19.25 -9.07 -1.80
CA HIS A 68 19.44 -8.29 -0.57
C HIS A 68 19.50 -9.20 0.67
N LEU A 69 18.91 -10.39 0.62
CA LEU A 69 18.87 -11.34 1.74
C LEU A 69 20.16 -12.15 1.89
N THR A 70 21.10 -12.07 0.93
CA THR A 70 22.33 -12.86 0.94
C THR A 70 23.46 -12.23 1.77
N ASN A 71 23.41 -10.92 2.03
CA ASN A 71 24.54 -10.16 2.57
C ASN A 71 24.37 -9.70 4.03
N ASN A 72 23.30 -10.11 4.72
CA ASN A 72 23.10 -9.71 6.12
C ASN A 72 24.12 -10.35 7.05
N ILE A 73 24.87 -9.52 7.75
CA ILE A 73 25.86 -9.90 8.78
C ILE A 73 25.37 -9.49 10.18
N GLY A 74 24.37 -8.60 10.27
CA GLY A 74 23.85 -8.07 11.54
C GLY A 74 23.01 -9.07 12.34
N GLN A 75 23.22 -9.11 13.66
CA GLN A 75 22.42 -9.88 14.61
C GLN A 75 21.13 -9.13 15.00
N THR A 76 20.16 -9.06 14.09
CA THR A 76 18.96 -8.21 14.24
C THR A 76 17.77 -8.87 14.91
N LEU A 77 17.77 -10.20 14.93
CA LEU A 77 16.71 -11.06 15.43
C LEU A 77 17.20 -11.93 16.59
N ILE A 78 18.20 -11.45 17.34
CA ILE A 78 18.71 -12.13 18.55
C ILE A 78 17.55 -12.44 19.48
N ASP A 79 17.55 -13.68 20.01
CA ASP A 79 16.54 -14.21 20.92
C ASP A 79 15.11 -14.22 20.36
N GLN A 80 14.94 -13.97 19.05
CA GLN A 80 13.63 -14.03 18.41
C GLN A 80 13.36 -15.44 17.88
N ILE A 81 12.24 -15.99 18.30
CA ILE A 81 11.65 -17.23 17.79
C ILE A 81 10.46 -16.85 16.92
N ILE A 82 10.56 -17.15 15.62
CA ILE A 82 9.59 -16.76 14.59
C ILE A 82 8.74 -17.97 14.21
N TYR A 83 7.43 -17.80 14.19
CA TYR A 83 6.47 -18.76 13.65
C TYR A 83 5.78 -18.19 12.42
N PHE A 84 5.62 -19.00 11.38
CA PHE A 84 4.85 -18.65 10.18
C PHE A 84 3.45 -19.25 10.30
N GLY A 85 2.42 -18.41 10.25
CA GLY A 85 1.03 -18.86 10.33
C GLY A 85 0.62 -19.75 9.17
N THR A 86 -0.49 -20.48 9.36
CA THR A 86 -0.92 -21.54 8.43
C THR A 86 -1.24 -21.04 7.01
N GLU A 87 -1.72 -19.81 6.88
CA GLU A 87 -2.07 -19.20 5.58
C GLU A 87 -0.86 -18.62 4.81
N ILE A 88 0.34 -18.67 5.39
CA ILE A 88 1.57 -18.20 4.74
C ILE A 88 2.09 -19.30 3.81
N HIS A 89 1.64 -19.25 2.56
CA HIS A 89 2.14 -20.13 1.50
C HIS A 89 3.32 -19.49 0.78
N ILE A 90 4.53 -19.95 1.12
CA ILE A 90 5.77 -19.50 0.49
C ILE A 90 6.38 -20.68 -0.25
N LYS A 91 6.90 -20.46 -1.46
CA LYS A 91 7.64 -21.49 -2.20
C LYS A 91 8.84 -22.00 -1.40
N ASP A 92 9.07 -23.31 -1.44
CA ASP A 92 10.08 -23.98 -0.61
C ASP A 92 11.50 -23.41 -0.78
N ASP A 93 11.88 -23.09 -2.02
CA ASP A 93 13.17 -22.45 -2.33
C ASP A 93 13.34 -21.11 -1.62
N PHE A 94 12.29 -20.29 -1.62
CA PHE A 94 12.31 -18.98 -0.97
C PHE A 94 12.27 -19.14 0.54
N LYS A 95 11.43 -20.02 1.06
CA LYS A 95 11.32 -20.29 2.49
C LYS A 95 12.67 -20.73 3.06
N SER A 96 13.38 -21.62 2.36
CA SER A 96 14.70 -22.10 2.76
C SER A 96 15.73 -20.96 2.87
N ARG A 97 15.77 -20.07 1.87
CA ARG A 97 16.64 -18.88 1.90
C ARG A 97 16.26 -17.92 3.03
N LEU A 98 14.97 -17.65 3.20
CA LEU A 98 14.49 -16.76 4.25
C LEU A 98 14.85 -17.30 5.64
N VAL A 99 14.65 -18.61 5.88
CA VAL A 99 15.06 -19.28 7.14
C VAL A 99 16.55 -19.15 7.37
N GLN A 100 17.38 -19.28 6.31
CA GLN A 100 18.82 -19.09 6.42
C GLN A 100 19.17 -17.64 6.79
N SER A 101 18.51 -16.65 6.20
CA SER A 101 18.71 -15.23 6.55
C SER A 101 18.27 -14.91 7.98
N ILE A 102 17.17 -15.51 8.47
CA ILE A 102 16.73 -15.39 9.87
C ILE A 102 17.79 -15.94 10.82
N LYS A 103 18.35 -17.13 10.53
CA LYS A 103 19.41 -17.75 11.33
C LYS A 103 20.67 -16.90 11.36
N ARG A 104 21.09 -16.33 10.22
CA ARG A 104 22.23 -15.40 10.15
C ARG A 104 21.99 -14.15 10.98
N ALA A 105 20.73 -13.68 11.03
CA ALA A 105 20.31 -12.56 11.85
C ALA A 105 20.20 -12.88 13.36
N GLY A 106 20.50 -14.11 13.80
CA GLY A 106 20.43 -14.53 15.20
C GLY A 106 19.07 -15.03 15.67
N GLY A 107 18.09 -15.11 14.76
CA GLY A 107 16.76 -15.63 15.05
C GLY A 107 16.62 -17.12 14.77
N THR A 108 15.56 -17.72 15.27
CA THR A 108 15.20 -19.12 14.97
C THR A 108 13.78 -19.19 14.43
N VAL A 109 13.49 -20.27 13.69
CA VAL A 109 12.15 -20.52 13.16
C VAL A 109 11.58 -21.74 13.85
N SER A 110 10.39 -21.58 14.42
CA SER A 110 9.61 -22.68 14.98
C SER A 110 8.61 -23.21 13.95
N THR A 111 8.39 -24.52 13.95
CA THR A 111 7.42 -25.19 13.09
C THR A 111 6.00 -25.09 13.62
N GLU A 112 5.84 -24.87 14.93
CA GLU A 112 4.57 -24.88 15.64
C GLU A 112 4.41 -23.64 16.51
N TYR A 113 3.17 -23.19 16.68
CA TYR A 113 2.85 -22.12 17.61
C TYR A 113 3.00 -22.63 19.05
N ASN A 114 3.83 -21.96 19.85
CA ASN A 114 4.10 -22.37 21.23
C ASN A 114 4.47 -21.16 22.13
N PRO A 115 4.57 -21.34 23.47
CA PRO A 115 4.87 -20.23 24.38
C PRO A 115 6.19 -19.52 24.13
N GLN A 116 7.20 -20.20 23.60
CA GLN A 116 8.53 -19.63 23.33
C GLN A 116 8.54 -18.73 22.08
N VAL A 117 7.56 -18.87 21.19
CA VAL A 117 7.43 -18.00 20.01
C VAL A 117 7.30 -16.54 20.44
N THR A 118 8.13 -15.69 19.87
CA THR A 118 8.15 -14.24 20.13
C THR A 118 7.44 -13.45 19.04
N ILE A 119 7.55 -13.89 17.79
CA ILE A 119 7.05 -13.21 16.60
C ILE A 119 6.22 -14.18 15.76
N VAL A 120 5.03 -13.75 15.36
CA VAL A 120 4.06 -14.50 14.57
C VAL A 120 3.86 -13.78 13.24
N ILE A 121 4.23 -14.45 12.15
CA ILE A 121 4.12 -13.92 10.79
C ILE A 121 2.81 -14.38 10.17
N LEU A 122 1.90 -13.44 9.93
CA LEU A 122 0.56 -13.72 9.41
C LEU A 122 0.26 -12.93 8.13
N LYS A 123 -0.65 -13.49 7.32
CA LYS A 123 -1.17 -12.83 6.12
C LYS A 123 -2.25 -11.82 6.48
N TYR A 124 -3.25 -12.28 7.26
CA TYR A 124 -4.38 -11.46 7.69
C TYR A 124 -4.40 -11.27 9.20
N ARG A 125 -4.90 -10.12 9.64
CA ARG A 125 -5.00 -9.75 11.07
C ARG A 125 -6.26 -10.25 11.78
N SER A 126 -7.15 -10.93 11.05
CA SER A 126 -8.46 -11.39 11.55
C SER A 126 -8.57 -12.92 11.64
N THR A 127 -7.43 -13.60 11.65
CA THR A 127 -7.39 -15.06 11.80
C THR A 127 -7.47 -15.44 13.28
N PRO A 128 -7.96 -16.65 13.63
CA PRO A 128 -7.90 -17.14 15.02
C PRO A 128 -6.48 -17.12 15.59
N GLU A 129 -5.47 -17.40 14.76
CA GLU A 129 -4.05 -17.30 15.13
C GLU A 129 -3.64 -15.87 15.50
N ALA A 130 -4.15 -14.85 14.80
CA ALA A 130 -3.88 -13.45 15.12
C ALA A 130 -4.45 -13.08 16.49
N ILE A 131 -5.69 -13.52 16.78
CA ILE A 131 -6.36 -13.26 18.07
C ILE A 131 -5.57 -13.93 19.21
N GLN A 132 -5.20 -15.20 19.05
CA GLN A 132 -4.39 -15.91 20.05
C GLN A 132 -3.03 -15.24 20.28
N ALA A 133 -2.32 -14.88 19.20
CA ALA A 133 -1.05 -14.17 19.29
C ALA A 133 -1.16 -12.82 19.99
N PHE A 134 -2.29 -12.14 19.81
CA PHE A 134 -2.57 -10.86 20.43
C PHE A 134 -2.81 -11.01 21.94
N GLU A 135 -3.63 -11.99 22.34
CA GLU A 135 -3.88 -12.33 23.75
C GLU A 135 -2.59 -12.75 24.48
N ASP A 136 -1.74 -13.53 23.80
CA ASP A 136 -0.43 -13.97 24.31
C ASP A 136 0.64 -12.86 24.30
N ARG A 137 0.28 -11.64 23.89
CA ARG A 137 1.17 -10.46 23.79
C ARG A 137 2.42 -10.70 22.93
N LYS A 138 2.29 -11.53 21.90
CA LYS A 138 3.35 -11.79 20.92
C LYS A 138 3.38 -10.70 19.86
N TRP A 139 4.52 -10.54 19.20
CA TRP A 139 4.62 -9.61 18.08
C TRP A 139 3.94 -10.21 16.86
N ILE A 140 2.91 -9.53 16.36
CA ILE A 140 2.21 -9.91 15.13
C ILE A 140 2.77 -9.05 14.00
N ALA A 141 3.26 -9.69 12.94
CA ALA A 141 3.87 -9.00 11.81
C ALA A 141 3.50 -9.67 10.49
N SER A 142 3.61 -8.93 9.40
CA SER A 142 3.48 -9.49 8.06
C SER A 142 4.80 -10.06 7.55
N LEU A 143 4.76 -10.87 6.49
CA LEU A 143 5.97 -11.31 5.79
C LEU A 143 6.78 -10.09 5.26
N TRP A 144 6.06 -9.02 4.94
CA TRP A 144 6.61 -7.73 4.53
C TRP A 144 7.53 -7.15 5.60
N TRP A 145 7.08 -7.08 6.86
CA TRP A 145 7.90 -6.61 7.97
C TRP A 145 9.15 -7.45 8.20
N LEU A 146 9.04 -8.78 8.10
CA LEU A 146 10.19 -9.66 8.35
C LEU A 146 11.29 -9.42 7.31
N THR A 147 10.90 -9.38 6.04
CA THR A 147 11.84 -9.11 4.94
C THR A 147 12.44 -7.71 5.06
N ASN A 148 11.66 -6.70 5.42
CA ASN A 148 12.17 -5.34 5.70
C ASN A 148 13.11 -5.30 6.90
N THR A 149 12.81 -6.05 7.98
CA THR A 149 13.64 -6.16 9.18
C THR A 149 15.02 -6.71 8.85
N LEU A 150 15.04 -7.76 8.04
CA LEU A 150 16.27 -8.33 7.53
C LEU A 150 17.01 -7.29 6.67
N ALA A 151 16.34 -6.66 5.71
CA ALA A 151 16.98 -5.71 4.80
C ALA A 151 17.54 -4.46 5.49
N ARG A 152 16.86 -3.98 6.54
CA ARG A 152 17.25 -2.75 7.26
C ARG A 152 18.32 -2.98 8.31
N GLU A 153 18.61 -4.22 8.65
CA GLU A 153 19.54 -4.61 9.70
C GLU A 153 19.18 -4.07 11.11
N TYR A 154 17.90 -3.84 11.42
CA TYR A 154 17.42 -3.59 12.79
C TYR A 154 15.92 -3.86 12.92
N MET A 155 15.45 -4.06 14.15
CA MET A 155 14.05 -4.35 14.43
C MET A 155 13.25 -3.07 14.71
N LEU A 156 12.12 -2.88 14.01
CA LEU A 156 11.10 -1.88 14.33
C LEU A 156 9.83 -2.58 14.81
N SER A 157 8.97 -1.86 15.53
CA SER A 157 7.63 -2.35 15.80
C SER A 157 6.89 -2.64 14.47
N PRO A 158 6.17 -3.77 14.34
CA PRO A 158 5.28 -4.02 13.21
C PRO A 158 4.21 -2.94 13.00
N LEU A 159 3.95 -2.11 14.02
CA LEU A 159 3.01 -0.99 13.97
C LEU A 159 3.59 0.28 13.36
N SER A 160 4.92 0.34 13.16
CA SER A 160 5.60 1.53 12.66
C SER A 160 5.25 1.86 11.21
N THR A 161 4.85 0.86 10.42
CA THR A 161 4.49 1.04 9.00
C THR A 161 3.20 0.26 8.70
N LEU A 162 2.32 0.84 7.91
CA LEU A 162 0.99 0.27 7.62
C LEU A 162 1.01 -1.17 7.06
N LEU A 163 1.97 -1.49 6.18
CA LEU A 163 2.09 -2.80 5.53
C LEU A 163 2.96 -3.80 6.31
N ASP A 164 3.61 -3.35 7.39
CA ASP A 164 4.43 -4.21 8.26
C ASP A 164 3.57 -5.05 9.21
N TYR A 165 2.29 -4.70 9.37
CA TYR A 165 1.31 -5.50 10.09
C TYR A 165 0.48 -6.35 9.12
N PRO A 166 -0.04 -7.53 9.52
CA PRO A 166 -0.92 -8.33 8.68
C PRO A 166 -2.10 -7.53 8.14
N LEU A 167 -2.56 -7.86 6.94
CA LEU A 167 -3.57 -7.07 6.24
C LEU A 167 -4.97 -7.38 6.79
N PRO A 168 -5.92 -6.45 6.69
CA PRO A 168 -7.32 -6.80 6.81
C PRO A 168 -7.77 -7.75 5.69
N PRO A 169 -8.75 -8.63 5.93
CA PRO A 169 -9.45 -9.30 4.86
C PRO A 169 -10.31 -8.29 4.09
N GLY A 170 -10.42 -8.44 2.76
CA GLY A 170 -11.26 -7.56 1.94
C GLY A 170 -10.72 -6.14 1.73
N GLY A 171 -11.54 -5.31 1.09
CA GLY A 171 -11.25 -3.89 0.86
C GLY A 171 -11.88 -2.97 1.91
N ILE A 172 -11.55 -1.69 1.84
CA ILE A 172 -12.25 -0.64 2.58
C ILE A 172 -13.54 -0.34 1.83
N PRO A 173 -14.72 -0.42 2.47
CA PRO A 173 -15.99 -0.10 1.82
C PRO A 173 -15.98 1.27 1.13
N GLY A 174 -16.32 1.30 -0.16
CA GLY A 174 -16.34 2.47 -1.02
C GLY A 174 -15.04 2.70 -1.82
N MET A 175 -13.92 2.10 -1.44
CA MET A 175 -12.67 2.21 -2.20
C MET A 175 -12.73 1.45 -3.53
N GLU A 176 -13.57 0.40 -3.64
CA GLU A 176 -13.77 -0.38 -4.87
C GLU A 176 -14.29 0.46 -6.05
N HIS A 177 -14.90 1.61 -5.77
CA HIS A 177 -15.38 2.55 -6.79
C HIS A 177 -14.30 3.54 -7.25
N LEU A 178 -13.12 3.52 -6.63
CA LEU A 178 -12.06 4.47 -6.91
C LEU A 178 -11.01 3.88 -7.86
N SER A 179 -10.67 4.66 -8.87
CA SER A 179 -9.54 4.44 -9.77
C SER A 179 -8.47 5.49 -9.48
N ILE A 180 -7.30 5.06 -9.01
CA ILE A 180 -6.28 5.91 -8.40
C ILE A 180 -4.96 5.82 -9.16
N SER A 181 -4.43 6.98 -9.56
CA SER A 181 -3.12 7.13 -10.19
C SER A 181 -2.09 7.73 -9.24
N ILE A 182 -0.79 7.46 -9.47
CA ILE A 182 0.32 8.04 -8.69
C ILE A 182 1.26 8.85 -9.59
N THR A 183 1.61 10.07 -9.17
CA THR A 183 2.61 10.94 -9.80
C THR A 183 3.50 11.66 -8.78
N GLY A 184 4.73 12.01 -9.16
CA GLY A 184 5.66 12.75 -8.30
C GLY A 184 6.34 11.96 -7.17
N TYR A 185 6.01 10.68 -7.00
CA TYR A 185 6.69 9.75 -6.08
C TYR A 185 7.67 8.85 -6.83
N LYS A 186 8.85 8.62 -6.22
CA LYS A 186 9.96 7.86 -6.82
C LYS A 186 10.24 6.56 -6.07
N ASN A 187 10.84 5.59 -6.77
CA ASN A 187 11.40 4.36 -6.22
C ASN A 187 10.46 3.65 -5.22
N ILE A 188 10.93 3.47 -3.99
CA ILE A 188 10.29 2.73 -2.89
C ILE A 188 8.97 3.37 -2.49
N ALA A 189 8.92 4.69 -2.39
CA ALA A 189 7.72 5.42 -2.04
C ALA A 189 6.60 5.15 -3.05
N ARG A 190 6.93 5.11 -4.35
CA ARG A 190 5.95 4.79 -5.40
C ARG A 190 5.42 3.37 -5.28
N ASP A 191 6.28 2.39 -5.00
CA ASP A 191 5.86 0.99 -4.87
C ASP A 191 5.03 0.74 -3.60
N PHE A 192 5.39 1.39 -2.49
CA PHE A 192 4.62 1.39 -1.25
C PHE A 192 3.19 1.91 -1.49
N LEU A 193 3.07 3.09 -2.10
CA LEU A 193 1.76 3.68 -2.39
C LEU A 193 0.93 2.82 -3.35
N ARG A 194 1.57 2.22 -4.37
CA ARG A 194 0.89 1.30 -5.28
C ARG A 194 0.27 0.12 -4.52
N ARG A 195 1.04 -0.51 -3.63
CA ARG A 195 0.56 -1.63 -2.81
C ARG A 195 -0.56 -1.21 -1.89
N LEU A 196 -0.41 -0.05 -1.27
CA LEU A 196 -1.42 0.49 -0.38
C LEU A 196 -2.75 0.72 -1.12
N ILE A 197 -2.74 1.30 -2.32
CA ILE A 197 -3.95 1.43 -3.17
C ILE A 197 -4.63 0.07 -3.37
N ILE A 198 -3.87 -0.96 -3.75
CA ILE A 198 -4.42 -2.31 -3.99
C ILE A 198 -5.05 -2.88 -2.73
N HIS A 199 -4.38 -2.76 -1.58
CA HIS A 199 -4.87 -3.28 -0.31
C HIS A 199 -6.02 -2.49 0.29
N THR A 200 -6.23 -1.23 -0.12
CA THR A 200 -7.47 -0.52 0.21
C THR A 200 -8.68 -1.05 -0.58
N GLY A 201 -8.47 -1.84 -1.63
CA GLY A 201 -9.53 -2.34 -2.52
C GLY A 201 -9.77 -1.49 -3.77
N ALA A 202 -9.07 -0.37 -3.93
CA ALA A 202 -9.17 0.51 -5.09
C ALA A 202 -8.43 -0.02 -6.33
N VAL A 203 -8.84 0.47 -7.51
CA VAL A 203 -8.20 0.17 -8.80
C VAL A 203 -6.95 1.03 -8.95
N PHE A 204 -5.78 0.42 -9.08
CA PHE A 204 -4.55 1.13 -9.41
C PHE A 204 -4.49 1.39 -10.93
N ASN A 205 -4.53 2.67 -11.30
CA ASN A 205 -4.54 3.12 -12.68
C ASN A 205 -3.20 3.81 -13.03
N PRO A 206 -2.22 3.08 -13.59
CA PRO A 206 -0.93 3.68 -13.92
C PRO A 206 -0.98 4.63 -15.12
N LEU A 207 -2.00 4.54 -15.98
CA LEU A 207 -2.12 5.38 -17.18
C LEU A 207 -2.91 6.66 -16.94
N MET A 208 -3.71 6.71 -15.88
CA MET A 208 -4.67 7.79 -15.64
C MET A 208 -5.65 7.95 -16.81
N ASP A 209 -6.23 6.84 -17.27
CA ASP A 209 -7.26 6.82 -18.32
C ASP A 209 -8.54 7.56 -17.89
N SER A 210 -9.56 7.62 -18.76
CA SER A 210 -10.83 8.33 -18.52
C SER A 210 -11.55 7.93 -17.23
N ASN A 211 -11.30 6.73 -16.70
CA ASN A 211 -11.94 6.21 -15.49
C ASN A 211 -11.22 6.65 -14.21
N ALA A 212 -10.07 7.34 -14.30
CA ALA A 212 -9.34 7.85 -13.15
C ALA A 212 -10.19 8.82 -12.33
N THR A 213 -10.32 8.54 -11.03
CA THR A 213 -11.10 9.33 -10.06
C THR A 213 -10.22 10.19 -9.15
N HIS A 214 -9.02 9.68 -8.82
CA HIS A 214 -8.10 10.30 -7.89
C HIS A 214 -6.67 10.26 -8.44
N LEU A 215 -5.90 11.30 -8.11
CA LEU A 215 -4.47 11.39 -8.38
C LEU A 215 -3.73 11.63 -7.06
N ILE A 216 -2.96 10.63 -6.62
CA ILE A 216 -1.99 10.75 -5.54
C ILE A 216 -0.77 11.49 -6.09
N CYS A 217 -0.64 12.75 -5.70
CA CYS A 217 0.33 13.69 -6.23
C CYS A 217 1.43 14.01 -5.21
N GLY A 218 2.69 13.95 -5.65
CA GLY A 218 3.87 14.39 -4.89
C GLY A 218 4.60 15.56 -5.53
N SER A 219 4.20 15.99 -6.73
CA SER A 219 4.79 17.11 -7.46
C SER A 219 3.83 17.65 -8.51
N LYS A 220 3.71 18.98 -8.56
CA LYS A 220 2.86 19.71 -9.52
C LYS A 220 3.48 19.79 -10.93
N LYS A 221 4.74 19.39 -11.10
CA LYS A 221 5.46 19.49 -12.39
C LYS A 221 5.08 18.40 -13.40
N SER A 222 4.38 17.35 -12.96
CA SER A 222 4.09 16.19 -13.82
C SER A 222 2.98 16.46 -14.82
N GLU A 223 3.06 15.83 -16.00
CA GLU A 223 2.04 15.95 -17.04
C GLU A 223 0.66 15.49 -16.56
N LYS A 224 0.63 14.40 -15.78
CA LYS A 224 -0.59 13.92 -15.13
C LYS A 224 -1.26 14.96 -14.22
N TYR A 225 -0.47 15.78 -13.53
CA TYR A 225 -1.04 16.86 -12.72
C TYR A 225 -1.64 17.97 -13.59
N LYS A 226 -1.05 18.27 -14.76
CA LYS A 226 -1.63 19.27 -15.67
C LYS A 226 -2.93 18.77 -16.29
N GLU A 227 -3.01 17.49 -16.63
CA GLU A 227 -4.22 16.88 -17.18
C GLU A 227 -5.42 16.93 -16.21
N THR A 228 -5.19 16.98 -14.90
CA THR A 228 -6.29 17.12 -13.93
C THR A 228 -6.95 18.50 -13.97
N CYS A 229 -6.32 19.52 -14.58
CA CYS A 229 -6.97 20.82 -14.78
C CYS A 229 -8.16 20.74 -15.75
N HIS A 230 -8.20 19.71 -16.60
CA HIS A 230 -9.20 19.55 -17.65
C HIS A 230 -10.21 18.43 -17.35
N ARG A 231 -10.06 17.75 -16.22
CA ARG A 231 -10.83 16.57 -15.86
C ARG A 231 -11.25 16.67 -14.40
N ASP A 232 -12.42 16.14 -14.06
CA ASP A 232 -12.88 16.08 -12.67
C ASP A 232 -12.15 14.95 -11.90
N ILE A 233 -10.87 15.18 -11.59
CA ILE A 233 -10.00 14.27 -10.85
C ILE A 233 -9.64 14.92 -9.51
N LYS A 234 -9.88 14.21 -8.42
CA LYS A 234 -9.47 14.67 -7.09
C LYS A 234 -7.96 14.52 -6.92
N VAL A 235 -7.26 15.64 -6.76
CA VAL A 235 -5.81 15.67 -6.51
C VAL A 235 -5.56 15.73 -5.01
N VAL A 236 -4.88 14.71 -4.48
CA VAL A 236 -4.53 14.59 -3.06
C VAL A 236 -3.08 14.08 -2.91
N ASN A 237 -2.44 14.30 -1.78
CA ASN A 237 -1.14 13.72 -1.44
C ASN A 237 -1.29 12.32 -0.82
N HIS A 238 -0.15 11.67 -0.51
CA HIS A 238 -0.13 10.30 0.02
C HIS A 238 -0.76 10.15 1.41
N LEU A 239 -0.80 11.21 2.23
CA LEU A 239 -1.35 11.14 3.59
C LEU A 239 -2.82 10.76 3.58
N TRP A 240 -3.59 11.19 2.57
CA TRP A 240 -4.98 10.78 2.43
C TRP A 240 -5.12 9.27 2.32
N LEU A 241 -4.26 8.63 1.52
CA LEU A 241 -4.27 7.19 1.31
C LEU A 241 -3.79 6.43 2.55
N GLU A 242 -2.70 6.90 3.17
CA GLU A 242 -2.15 6.30 4.39
C GLU A 242 -3.12 6.37 5.56
N GLU A 243 -3.74 7.52 5.79
CA GLU A 243 -4.71 7.69 6.86
C GLU A 243 -6.04 6.98 6.56
N THR A 244 -6.47 6.94 5.29
CA THR A 244 -7.63 6.12 4.86
C THR A 244 -7.42 4.65 5.20
N PHE A 245 -6.22 4.13 4.94
CA PHE A 245 -5.86 2.76 5.30
C PHE A 245 -5.75 2.55 6.81
N MET A 246 -5.08 3.46 7.52
CA MET A 246 -4.90 3.37 8.98
C MET A 246 -6.22 3.39 9.75
N LEU A 247 -7.16 4.26 9.35
CA LEU A 247 -8.49 4.36 9.93
C LEU A 247 -9.47 3.32 9.36
N TRP A 248 -9.07 2.62 8.28
CA TRP A 248 -9.89 1.69 7.52
C TRP A 248 -11.23 2.28 7.06
N LYS A 249 -11.18 3.52 6.53
CA LYS A 249 -12.36 4.29 6.11
C LYS A 249 -11.98 5.32 5.05
N VAL A 250 -12.80 5.48 4.01
CA VAL A 250 -12.64 6.54 3.00
C VAL A 250 -12.73 7.92 3.66
N LEU A 251 -11.67 8.71 3.57
CA LEU A 251 -11.59 10.06 4.13
C LEU A 251 -12.02 11.12 3.11
N ASP A 252 -12.43 12.28 3.61
CA ASP A 252 -12.76 13.44 2.77
C ASP A 252 -11.48 14.07 2.20
N CYS A 253 -11.39 14.06 0.86
CA CYS A 253 -10.27 14.61 0.10
C CYS A 253 -10.14 16.14 0.23
N ARG A 254 -11.19 16.84 0.70
CA ARG A 254 -11.23 18.32 0.79
C ARG A 254 -10.39 18.90 1.93
N ASN A 255 -9.91 18.06 2.86
CA ASN A 255 -9.06 18.55 3.94
C ASN A 255 -7.76 19.15 3.37
N GLU A 256 -7.43 20.37 3.79
CA GLU A 256 -6.27 21.14 3.30
C GLU A 256 -4.97 20.35 3.41
N ARG A 257 -4.82 19.53 4.45
CA ARG A 257 -3.65 18.66 4.67
C ARG A 257 -3.38 17.71 3.49
N TYR A 258 -4.42 17.25 2.79
CA TYR A 258 -4.30 16.34 1.65
C TYR A 258 -4.08 17.08 0.34
N SER A 259 -4.42 18.37 0.27
CA SER A 259 -4.22 19.21 -0.91
C SER A 259 -2.80 19.79 -1.03
N TYR A 260 -2.03 19.77 0.07
CA TYR A 260 -0.67 20.30 0.09
C TYR A 260 0.29 19.42 -0.73
N ILE A 261 0.92 20.02 -1.75
CA ILE A 261 1.93 19.38 -2.61
C ILE A 261 3.27 20.11 -2.48
N GLY A 262 4.03 19.76 -1.43
CA GLY A 262 5.41 20.23 -1.24
C GLY A 262 6.42 19.21 -1.76
N GLU A 263 7.15 19.57 -2.83
CA GLU A 263 8.15 18.70 -3.45
C GLU A 263 9.27 18.34 -2.45
N ASP A 264 9.89 17.17 -2.62
CA ASP A 264 10.90 16.54 -1.75
C ASP A 264 10.42 16.11 -0.35
N VAL A 265 9.76 17.00 0.40
CA VAL A 265 9.26 16.69 1.76
C VAL A 265 8.26 15.53 1.71
N LEU A 266 7.31 15.56 0.76
CA LEU A 266 6.32 14.50 0.64
C LEU A 266 6.95 13.14 0.30
N ASN A 267 8.02 13.08 -0.49
CA ASN A 267 8.67 11.80 -0.79
C ASN A 267 9.38 11.20 0.44
N GLN A 268 9.85 12.03 1.37
CA GLN A 268 10.52 11.60 2.60
C GLN A 268 9.54 11.16 3.71
N MET A 269 8.27 11.59 3.60
CA MET A 269 7.22 11.30 4.59
C MET A 269 6.43 10.02 4.30
N VAL A 270 6.52 9.46 3.09
CA VAL A 270 5.79 8.23 2.73
C VAL A 270 6.16 7.07 3.64
N GLY A 271 5.16 6.35 4.13
CA GLY A 271 5.34 5.21 5.03
C GLY A 271 5.79 5.59 6.44
N ARG A 272 5.49 6.82 6.87
CA ARG A 272 5.64 7.25 8.27
C ARG A 272 4.31 7.27 9.04
N THR A 273 3.19 6.97 8.40
CA THR A 273 1.91 6.79 9.11
C THR A 273 1.93 5.49 9.89
N HIS A 274 1.76 5.60 11.20
CA HIS A 274 1.78 4.47 12.13
C HIS A 274 0.39 3.84 12.24
N LEU A 275 0.34 2.52 12.43
CA LEU A 275 -0.90 1.87 12.85
C LEU A 275 -1.16 2.19 14.32
N LEU A 276 -2.40 2.55 14.62
CA LEU A 276 -2.82 2.86 15.98
C LEU A 276 -3.30 1.59 16.68
N GLN A 277 -2.80 1.36 17.91
CA GLN A 277 -3.16 0.19 18.71
C GLN A 277 -4.67 0.09 18.93
N ASN A 278 -5.33 1.19 19.30
CA ASN A 278 -6.78 1.24 19.51
C ASN A 278 -7.60 0.87 18.25
N LYS A 279 -7.02 1.04 17.06
CA LYS A 279 -7.65 0.60 15.81
C LYS A 279 -7.44 -0.88 15.57
N LEU A 280 -6.37 -1.49 16.07
CA LEU A 280 -6.14 -2.92 16.01
C LEU A 280 -7.04 -3.71 16.95
N ASP A 281 -7.32 -3.18 18.14
CA ASP A 281 -8.19 -3.85 19.12
C ASP A 281 -9.57 -4.17 18.52
N LEU A 282 -10.07 -3.33 17.61
CA LEU A 282 -11.31 -3.56 16.88
C LEU A 282 -11.30 -4.83 16.03
N TRP A 283 -10.13 -5.23 15.50
CA TRP A 283 -9.94 -6.42 14.68
C TRP A 283 -9.78 -7.69 15.50
N MET A 284 -9.33 -7.55 16.74
CA MET A 284 -9.07 -8.69 17.64
C MET A 284 -10.32 -9.13 18.40
N ASN A 285 -11.37 -8.31 18.40
CA ASN A 285 -12.65 -8.66 18.99
C ASN A 285 -13.70 -8.93 17.89
N PRO A 286 -14.18 -10.19 17.76
CA PRO A 286 -15.18 -10.57 16.76
C PRO A 286 -16.49 -9.76 16.81
N GLN A 287 -16.84 -9.19 17.97
CA GLN A 287 -18.05 -8.37 18.14
C GLN A 287 -17.90 -6.94 17.61
N THR A 288 -16.68 -6.41 17.60
CA THR A 288 -16.37 -5.05 17.12
C THR A 288 -15.74 -5.03 15.72
N MET A 289 -15.45 -6.22 15.20
CA MET A 289 -14.82 -6.43 13.90
C MET A 289 -15.69 -5.80 12.80
N PRO A 290 -15.16 -4.86 11.98
CA PRO A 290 -15.94 -4.25 10.92
C PRO A 290 -16.42 -5.28 9.89
N ASP A 291 -17.56 -5.04 9.23
CA ASP A 291 -18.09 -5.95 8.20
C ASP A 291 -17.37 -5.77 6.85
N TYR A 292 -16.09 -6.17 6.80
CA TYR A 292 -15.23 -6.07 5.61
C TYR A 292 -15.25 -7.33 4.74
N LEU A 293 -15.79 -8.46 5.23
CA LEU A 293 -15.89 -9.72 4.46
C LEU A 293 -16.79 -9.58 3.23
N LYS A 294 -17.73 -8.62 3.27
CA LYS A 294 -18.59 -8.27 2.13
C LYS A 294 -17.87 -7.39 1.09
N SER A 295 -16.79 -6.71 1.48
CA SER A 295 -16.03 -5.86 0.56
C SER A 295 -15.09 -6.71 -0.29
N LYS A 296 -15.34 -6.72 -1.59
CA LYS A 296 -14.47 -7.38 -2.57
C LYS A 296 -13.29 -6.47 -2.91
N HIS A 297 -12.09 -7.04 -3.00
CA HIS A 297 -11.01 -6.34 -3.68
C HIS A 297 -11.37 -6.15 -5.16
N ALA A 298 -11.16 -4.96 -5.73
CA ALA A 298 -11.35 -4.73 -7.16
C ALA A 298 -10.44 -5.62 -8.04
N TYR A 299 -9.35 -6.13 -7.45
CA TYR A 299 -8.52 -7.19 -8.02
C TYR A 299 -8.73 -8.47 -7.22
N GLU A 300 -9.03 -9.59 -7.87
CA GLU A 300 -8.71 -10.88 -7.26
C GLU A 300 -7.20 -10.89 -7.01
N VAL A 301 -6.79 -11.10 -5.75
CA VAL A 301 -5.39 -11.36 -5.41
C VAL A 301 -5.09 -12.78 -5.90
N ILE A 302 -4.88 -12.93 -7.22
CA ILE A 302 -4.79 -14.24 -7.87
C ILE A 302 -3.49 -14.96 -7.49
N ASN A 303 -2.43 -14.24 -7.09
CA ASN A 303 -1.22 -14.84 -6.54
C ASN A 303 -0.52 -13.88 -5.56
N MET A 304 -0.06 -14.45 -4.43
CA MET A 304 1.05 -13.87 -3.68
C MET A 304 2.34 -14.22 -4.43
N ASP A 305 3.11 -13.22 -4.85
CA ASP A 305 4.47 -13.46 -5.31
C ASP A 305 5.35 -13.93 -4.13
N GLU A 306 6.58 -14.35 -4.45
CA GLU A 306 7.58 -14.82 -3.47
C GLU A 306 7.90 -13.80 -2.36
N LYS A 307 7.35 -12.58 -2.43
CA LYS A 307 7.58 -11.44 -1.53
C LYS A 307 6.36 -11.15 -0.65
N GLY A 308 5.36 -12.02 -0.61
CA GLY A 308 4.10 -11.80 0.10
C GLY A 308 3.24 -10.68 -0.51
N SER A 309 3.45 -10.35 -1.79
CA SER A 309 2.79 -9.23 -2.49
C SER A 309 1.75 -9.73 -3.46
N VAL A 310 0.70 -8.93 -3.66
CA VAL A 310 -0.25 -9.07 -4.77
C VAL A 310 0.50 -8.87 -6.08
N ASP A 311 0.75 -9.96 -6.80
CA ASP A 311 1.06 -9.88 -8.23
C ASP A 311 -0.23 -9.41 -8.91
N ILE A 312 -0.35 -8.10 -9.17
CA ILE A 312 -1.23 -7.67 -10.26
C ILE A 312 -0.63 -8.33 -11.48
N VAL A 313 -1.24 -9.43 -11.93
CA VAL A 313 -0.92 -10.05 -13.20
C VAL A 313 -0.87 -8.91 -14.19
N LYS A 314 0.34 -8.58 -14.69
CA LYS A 314 0.57 -7.45 -15.59
C LYS A 314 -0.64 -7.37 -16.54
N PRO A 315 -1.28 -6.21 -16.77
CA PRO A 315 -2.47 -6.12 -17.63
C PRO A 315 -2.29 -6.91 -18.93
N ARG A 316 -1.06 -6.91 -19.46
CA ARG A 316 -0.60 -7.71 -20.59
C ARG A 316 -0.68 -9.24 -20.39
N LYS A 317 -0.28 -9.82 -19.26
CA LYS A 317 -0.38 -11.27 -18.97
C LYS A 317 -1.82 -11.72 -18.70
N ALA A 318 -2.62 -10.89 -18.03
CA ALA A 318 -4.05 -11.19 -17.80
C ALA A 318 -4.81 -11.12 -19.13
N ALA A 319 -4.54 -10.09 -19.94
CA ALA A 319 -5.04 -9.99 -21.31
C ALA A 319 -4.53 -11.14 -22.19
N LEU A 320 -3.25 -11.52 -22.14
CA LEU A 320 -2.72 -12.66 -22.90
C LEU A 320 -3.33 -14.00 -22.47
N LYS A 321 -3.61 -14.18 -21.17
CA LYS A 321 -4.28 -15.38 -20.63
C LYS A 321 -5.75 -15.40 -21.03
N ALA A 322 -6.44 -14.26 -20.96
CA ALA A 322 -7.81 -14.09 -21.45
C ALA A 322 -7.90 -14.30 -22.97
N ILE A 323 -6.94 -13.79 -23.75
CA ILE A 323 -6.82 -14.03 -25.20
C ILE A 323 -6.59 -15.52 -25.49
N ARG A 324 -5.77 -16.22 -24.69
CA ARG A 324 -5.57 -17.67 -24.84
C ARG A 324 -6.83 -18.48 -24.57
N VAL A 325 -7.60 -18.08 -23.55
CA VAL A 325 -8.89 -18.69 -23.19
C VAL A 325 -9.96 -18.36 -24.24
N LEU A 326 -9.99 -17.13 -24.75
CA LEU A 326 -10.86 -16.69 -25.84
C LEU A 326 -10.51 -17.35 -27.18
N ASN A 327 -9.25 -17.74 -27.41
CA ASN A 327 -8.85 -18.53 -28.58
C ASN A 327 -9.19 -20.02 -28.43
N SER A 328 -9.36 -20.52 -27.19
CA SER A 328 -9.83 -21.89 -26.93
C SER A 328 -11.36 -22.02 -26.97
N ILE A 329 -12.06 -20.90 -26.84
CA ILE A 329 -13.47 -20.79 -27.20
C ILE A 329 -13.47 -20.47 -28.69
N VAL A 330 -13.84 -21.44 -29.53
CA VAL A 330 -14.02 -21.17 -30.96
C VAL A 330 -15.14 -20.13 -31.08
N MET A 331 -14.77 -18.85 -31.16
CA MET A 331 -15.64 -17.80 -31.66
C MET A 331 -15.75 -18.05 -33.16
N PRO A 332 -16.95 -18.38 -33.70
CA PRO A 332 -17.11 -18.48 -35.15
C PRO A 332 -16.67 -17.16 -35.76
N ASP A 333 -15.77 -17.24 -36.75
CA ASP A 333 -15.13 -16.12 -37.41
C ASP A 333 -16.15 -14.99 -37.67
N ALA A 334 -15.95 -13.84 -37.02
CA ALA A 334 -16.85 -12.70 -37.13
C ALA A 334 -16.99 -12.23 -38.60
N ASN A 335 -15.97 -12.50 -39.44
CA ASN A 335 -16.05 -12.23 -40.87
C ASN A 335 -16.92 -13.26 -41.61
N ALA A 336 -17.02 -14.50 -41.13
CA ALA A 336 -17.94 -15.50 -41.67
C ALA A 336 -19.40 -15.15 -41.32
N TYR A 337 -19.66 -14.70 -40.09
CA TYR A 337 -21.00 -14.27 -39.65
C TYR A 337 -21.48 -12.98 -40.36
N GLU A 338 -20.60 -11.99 -40.55
CA GLU A 338 -20.94 -10.81 -41.35
C GLU A 338 -21.15 -11.13 -42.83
N LYS A 339 -20.41 -12.11 -43.38
CA LYS A 339 -20.58 -12.56 -44.76
C LYS A 339 -21.89 -13.33 -44.95
N GLU A 340 -22.31 -14.11 -43.94
CA GLU A 340 -23.64 -14.75 -43.90
C GLU A 340 -24.78 -13.75 -43.72
N LEU A 341 -24.63 -12.74 -42.87
CA LEU A 341 -25.63 -11.68 -42.72
C LEU A 341 -25.79 -10.85 -44.00
N ARG A 342 -24.69 -10.54 -44.70
CA ARG A 342 -24.71 -9.83 -45.98
C ARG A 342 -25.27 -10.67 -47.13
N SER A 343 -25.00 -11.99 -47.15
CA SER A 343 -25.58 -12.90 -48.14
C SER A 343 -27.07 -13.15 -47.89
N ALA A 344 -27.51 -13.23 -46.63
CA ALA A 344 -28.90 -13.35 -46.22
C ALA A 344 -29.73 -12.07 -46.51
N HIS A 345 -29.13 -10.88 -46.37
CA HIS A 345 -29.80 -9.63 -46.74
C HIS A 345 -29.91 -9.42 -48.27
N SER A 346 -28.95 -9.95 -49.03
CA SER A 346 -28.97 -9.93 -50.51
C SER A 346 -30.04 -10.84 -51.10
N SER A 347 -30.24 -12.04 -50.53
CA SER A 347 -31.29 -12.98 -50.94
C SER A 347 -32.70 -12.51 -50.53
N SER A 348 -32.84 -11.82 -49.39
CA SER A 348 -34.10 -11.20 -48.98
C SER A 348 -34.55 -10.06 -49.90
N LYS A 349 -33.62 -9.18 -50.34
CA LYS A 349 -33.92 -8.12 -51.34
C LYS A 349 -34.29 -8.68 -52.71
N LYS A 350 -33.59 -9.71 -53.21
CA LYS A 350 -33.94 -10.37 -54.48
C LYS A 350 -35.32 -11.03 -54.46
N ASN A 351 -35.73 -11.62 -53.33
CA ASN A 351 -37.05 -12.23 -53.19
C ASN A 351 -38.18 -11.20 -53.05
N ALA A 352 -37.92 -10.03 -52.45
CA ALA A 352 -38.88 -8.92 -52.37
C ALA A 352 -39.11 -8.24 -53.74
N ASP A 353 -38.06 -8.14 -54.59
CA ASP A 353 -38.17 -7.59 -55.95
C ASP A 353 -38.91 -8.55 -56.92
N ILE A 354 -38.74 -9.86 -56.76
CA ILE A 354 -39.47 -10.87 -57.56
C ILE A 354 -40.95 -10.94 -57.15
N ALA A 355 -41.26 -10.77 -55.86
CA ALA A 355 -42.64 -10.73 -55.37
C ALA A 355 -43.40 -9.46 -55.80
N SER A 356 -42.72 -8.32 -55.91
CA SER A 356 -43.31 -7.06 -56.38
C SER A 356 -43.50 -7.03 -57.91
N GLN A 357 -42.66 -7.72 -58.68
CA GLN A 357 -42.87 -7.92 -60.12
C GLN A 357 -44.01 -8.89 -60.44
N ARG A 358 -44.22 -9.95 -59.64
CA ARG A 358 -45.35 -10.88 -59.82
C ARG A 358 -46.73 -10.29 -59.48
N LYS A 359 -46.80 -9.27 -58.63
CA LYS A 359 -48.06 -8.53 -58.35
C LYS A 359 -48.45 -7.54 -59.47
N LYS A 360 -47.51 -7.07 -60.29
CA LYS A 360 -47.79 -6.18 -61.44
C LYS A 360 -48.21 -6.88 -62.73
N GLN A 361 -48.14 -8.22 -62.80
CA GLN A 361 -48.59 -9.02 -63.96
C GLN A 361 -49.95 -9.70 -63.75
N LYS A 362 -50.67 -9.39 -62.67
CA LYS A 362 -52.02 -9.93 -62.39
C LYS A 362 -53.04 -8.83 -62.07
N THR A 363 -52.90 -7.64 -62.66
CA THR A 363 -53.93 -6.58 -62.63
C THR A 363 -54.15 -6.04 -64.02
#